data_AF-A0A382UI27-F1
#
_entry.id   AF-A0A382UI27-F1
#
_cell.length_a   1.000
_cell.length_b   1.000
_cell.length_c   1.000
_cell.angle_alpha   90.00
_cell.angle_beta   90.00
_cell.angle_gamma   90.00
#
_symmetry.space_group_name_H-M   'P 1'
#
loop_
_entity.id
_entity.type
_entity.pdbx_description
1 polymer ?
#
loop_
_entity_poly.entity_id
_entity_poly.type
_entity_poly.pdbx_seq_one_letter_code
_entity_poly.pdbx_strand_id
1 'polypeptide(L)'
;MSKTFAQYDLLDGEAHIYRHERSGDVWQFRMWIKNEQKDYRKSLKTRDFNSAMSSAKVIARELSANGLNNTLNFGISVQELQDLYLEYREKDIDLMTGITLRRWQTLKCQLKYFLLIMGADTNVSALDKECLYEYVQMRKEIKNAELETLRNEKSTINNMMKFAYRNNYSNFEHFEFKPIKIKHEGKRDTFKDKEYEKLYKFMRKYVSEKECPDDIQRLERLMIQDYVLISANTGLRVGEIRQLTWGDVLGY
;
A
#
# COMPACT_ATOMS: atom_id res chain seq x y z
N MET A 1 -34.17 23.32 3.24
CA MET A 1 -32.90 24.08 3.38
C MET A 1 -33.04 24.97 4.60
N SER A 2 -32.11 24.91 5.56
CA SER A 2 -32.12 25.79 6.74
C SER A 2 -31.86 27.23 6.30
N LYS A 3 -32.65 28.19 6.77
CA LYS A 3 -32.43 29.60 6.44
C LYS A 3 -31.19 30.13 7.18
N THR A 4 -30.32 30.82 6.44
CA THR A 4 -29.20 31.60 6.98
C THR A 4 -29.72 33.00 7.27
N PHE A 5 -29.55 33.50 8.51
CA PHE A 5 -30.14 34.78 8.95
C PHE A 5 -29.15 35.93 8.96
N ALA A 6 -27.86 35.62 9.06
CA ALA A 6 -26.79 36.61 9.03
C ALA A 6 -25.55 35.95 8.42
N GLN A 7 -24.89 36.64 7.49
CA GLN A 7 -23.63 36.23 6.87
C GLN A 7 -22.73 37.47 6.73
N TYR A 8 -21.47 37.34 7.11
CA TYR A 8 -20.44 38.37 6.96
C TYR A 8 -19.18 37.75 6.38
N ASP A 9 -18.68 38.36 5.30
CA ASP A 9 -17.51 37.86 4.58
C ASP A 9 -16.20 38.40 5.17
N LEU A 10 -15.15 37.60 5.00
CA LEU A 10 -13.78 37.77 5.48
C LEU A 10 -12.84 37.42 4.31
N LEU A 11 -11.66 38.04 4.25
CA LEU A 11 -10.63 37.73 3.23
C LEU A 11 -11.21 37.74 1.80
N ASP A 12 -11.82 38.86 1.40
CA ASP A 12 -12.39 39.05 0.05
C ASP A 12 -13.35 37.93 -0.41
N GLY A 13 -14.09 37.33 0.53
CA GLY A 13 -15.10 36.30 0.26
C GLY A 13 -14.61 34.86 0.36
N GLU A 14 -13.34 34.63 0.69
CA GLU A 14 -12.78 33.26 0.88
C GLU A 14 -13.25 32.61 2.19
N ALA A 15 -13.51 33.42 3.21
CA ALA A 15 -14.08 33.01 4.48
C ALA A 15 -15.36 33.80 4.80
N HIS A 16 -16.28 33.21 5.54
CA HIS A 16 -17.45 33.92 6.05
C HIS A 16 -17.88 33.36 7.40
N ILE A 17 -18.43 34.23 8.23
CA ILE A 17 -19.15 33.84 9.44
C ILE A 17 -20.65 33.93 9.18
N TYR A 18 -21.39 32.96 9.69
CA TYR A 18 -22.84 32.91 9.47
C TYR A 18 -23.60 32.35 10.67
N ARG A 19 -24.90 32.62 10.70
CA ARG A 19 -25.86 32.02 11.64
C ARG A 19 -26.97 31.32 10.87
N HIS A 20 -27.37 30.14 11.34
CA HIS A 20 -28.49 29.40 10.78
C HIS A 20 -29.41 28.86 11.87
N GLU A 21 -30.67 28.69 11.52
CA GLU A 21 -31.79 28.27 12.38
C GLU A 21 -31.44 27.13 13.35
N ARG A 22 -30.75 26.08 12.87
CA ARG A 22 -30.41 24.89 13.68
C ARG A 22 -29.30 25.11 14.70
N SER A 23 -28.44 26.12 14.53
CA SER A 23 -27.38 26.46 15.49
C SER A 23 -27.76 27.60 16.44
N GLY A 24 -29.01 28.08 16.36
CA GLY A 24 -29.49 29.21 17.14
C GLY A 24 -28.65 30.47 16.93
N ASP A 25 -28.34 31.17 18.02
CA ASP A 25 -27.59 32.44 18.00
C ASP A 25 -26.07 32.29 17.96
N VAL A 26 -25.55 31.06 17.82
CA VAL A 26 -24.11 30.80 17.84
C VAL A 26 -23.50 31.01 16.46
N TRP A 27 -22.48 31.86 16.38
CA TRP A 27 -21.75 32.10 15.13
C TRP A 27 -21.01 30.85 14.66
N GLN A 28 -21.16 30.55 13.37
CA GLN A 28 -20.43 29.52 12.65
C GLN A 28 -19.43 30.18 11.72
N PHE A 29 -18.29 29.54 11.50
CA PHE A 29 -17.27 29.94 10.55
C PHE A 29 -17.20 28.93 9.41
N ARG A 30 -17.06 29.42 8.18
CA ARG A 30 -16.78 28.61 6.99
C ARG A 30 -15.71 29.27 6.14
N MET A 31 -14.77 28.48 5.64
CA MET A 31 -13.74 28.94 4.72
C MET A 31 -13.50 27.89 3.63
N TRP A 32 -13.39 28.34 2.38
CA TRP A 32 -13.04 27.46 1.26
C TRP A 32 -11.52 27.39 1.12
N ILE A 33 -10.95 26.20 1.30
CA ILE A 33 -9.50 25.99 1.15
C ILE A 33 -9.26 25.55 -0.29
N LYS A 34 -8.79 26.49 -1.14
CA LYS A 34 -8.55 26.26 -2.57
C LYS A 34 -7.58 25.11 -2.83
N ASN A 35 -6.51 25.00 -2.04
CA ASN A 35 -5.48 23.97 -2.18
C ASN A 35 -6.02 22.55 -1.99
N GLU A 36 -7.02 22.37 -1.13
CA GLU A 36 -7.56 21.06 -0.73
C GLU A 36 -8.99 20.84 -1.24
N GLN A 37 -9.53 21.82 -1.99
CA GLN A 37 -10.90 21.84 -2.55
C GLN A 37 -11.99 21.43 -1.56
N LYS A 38 -11.86 21.86 -0.29
CA LYS A 38 -12.75 21.49 0.81
C LYS A 38 -13.15 22.70 1.64
N ASP A 39 -14.37 22.66 2.16
CA ASP A 39 -14.89 23.63 3.13
C ASP A 39 -14.40 23.28 4.54
N TYR A 40 -13.69 24.19 5.19
CA TYR A 40 -13.49 24.12 6.63
C TYR A 40 -14.69 24.75 7.33
N ARG A 41 -15.33 24.04 8.27
CA ARG A 41 -16.46 24.55 9.06
C ARG A 41 -16.20 24.36 10.55
N LYS A 42 -16.41 25.40 11.35
CA LYS A 42 -16.24 25.34 12.80
C LYS A 42 -17.22 26.26 13.51
N SER A 43 -17.80 25.78 14.61
CA SER A 43 -18.59 26.62 15.51
C SER A 43 -17.65 27.51 16.32
N LEU A 44 -17.89 28.82 16.30
CA LEU A 44 -17.13 29.80 17.09
C LEU A 44 -17.56 29.79 18.57
N LYS A 45 -18.67 29.10 18.90
CA LYS A 45 -19.22 28.96 20.27
C LYS A 45 -19.53 30.29 20.99
N THR A 46 -19.61 31.39 20.25
CA THR A 46 -19.92 32.73 20.77
C THR A 46 -21.17 33.30 20.11
N ARG A 47 -21.91 34.12 20.88
CA ARG A 47 -23.04 34.91 20.37
C ARG A 47 -22.64 36.35 20.05
N ASP A 48 -21.59 36.87 20.68
CA ASP A 48 -21.09 38.21 20.42
C ASP A 48 -20.40 38.30 19.05
N PHE A 49 -20.76 39.32 18.26
CA PHE A 49 -20.23 39.55 16.92
C PHE A 49 -18.76 39.92 16.94
N ASN A 50 -18.34 40.83 17.83
CA ASN A 50 -16.95 41.29 17.87
C ASN A 50 -16.01 40.15 18.26
N SER A 51 -16.39 39.38 19.27
CA SER A 51 -15.66 38.17 19.69
C SER A 51 -15.63 37.07 18.64
N ALA A 52 -16.71 36.89 17.88
CA ALA A 52 -16.75 35.95 16.76
C ALA A 52 -15.83 36.41 15.62
N MET A 53 -15.84 37.70 15.27
CA MET A 53 -15.04 38.28 14.19
C MET A 53 -13.54 38.20 14.49
N SER A 54 -13.12 38.45 15.73
CA SER A 54 -11.72 38.31 16.14
C SER A 54 -11.27 36.85 16.07
N SER A 55 -12.07 35.92 16.59
CA SER A 55 -11.80 34.47 16.55
C SER A 55 -11.73 33.95 15.12
N ALA A 56 -12.64 34.39 14.25
CA ALA A 56 -12.67 34.03 12.83
C ALA A 56 -11.42 34.52 12.09
N LYS A 57 -10.94 35.74 12.37
CA LYS A 57 -9.70 36.26 11.79
C LYS A 57 -8.47 35.46 12.19
N VAL A 58 -8.41 34.97 13.44
CA VAL A 58 -7.31 34.11 13.91
C VAL A 58 -7.33 32.78 13.16
N ILE A 59 -8.48 32.09 13.15
CA ILE A 59 -8.64 30.80 12.44
C ILE A 59 -8.33 30.95 10.94
N ALA A 60 -8.81 32.01 10.31
CA ALA A 60 -8.58 32.23 8.89
C ALA A 60 -7.09 32.42 8.58
N ARG A 61 -6.37 33.20 9.40
CA ARG A 61 -4.91 33.36 9.26
C ARG A 61 -4.15 32.05 9.46
N GLU A 62 -4.53 31.24 10.45
CA GLU A 62 -3.92 29.92 10.69
C GLU A 62 -4.09 29.00 9.47
N LEU A 63 -5.32 28.89 8.94
CA LEU A 63 -5.60 28.05 7.79
C LEU A 63 -4.90 28.55 6.50
N SER A 64 -4.84 29.87 6.29
CA SER A 64 -4.07 30.47 5.19
C SER A 64 -2.57 30.22 5.34
N ALA A 65 -2.03 30.32 6.56
CA ALA A 65 -0.60 30.08 6.84
C ALA A 65 -0.22 28.62 6.62
N ASN A 66 -1.08 27.66 6.98
CA ASN A 66 -0.86 26.24 6.70
C ASN A 66 -0.76 25.97 5.18
N GLY A 67 -1.67 26.58 4.41
CA GLY A 67 -1.65 26.49 2.95
C GLY A 67 -0.37 27.04 2.31
N LEU A 68 0.29 28.03 2.95
CA LEU A 68 1.59 28.57 2.52
C LEU A 68 2.78 27.69 2.93
N ASN A 69 2.69 27.03 4.08
CA ASN A 69 3.76 26.20 4.65
C ASN A 69 3.74 24.73 4.16
N ASN A 70 2.94 24.42 3.14
CA ASN A 70 2.69 23.04 2.66
C ASN A 70 2.19 22.08 3.75
N THR A 71 1.63 22.58 4.86
CA THR A 71 0.97 21.76 5.86
C THR A 71 -0.51 21.62 5.49
N LEU A 72 -1.00 20.38 5.47
CA LEU A 72 -2.39 20.11 5.12
C LEU A 72 -3.32 20.56 6.25
N ASN A 73 -4.40 21.25 5.90
CA ASN A 73 -5.44 21.65 6.85
C ASN A 73 -6.40 20.50 7.18
N PHE A 74 -6.60 19.58 6.23
CA PHE A 74 -7.30 18.33 6.42
C PHE A 74 -6.31 17.17 6.47
N GLY A 75 -6.54 16.21 7.36
CA GLY A 75 -5.77 14.96 7.35
C GLY A 75 -5.99 14.22 6.03
N ILE A 76 -4.94 13.56 5.53
CA ILE A 76 -5.01 12.77 4.29
C ILE A 76 -5.94 11.57 4.45
N SER A 77 -6.48 11.12 3.33
CA SER A 77 -7.22 9.86 3.27
C SER A 77 -6.28 8.65 3.25
N VAL A 78 -6.82 7.48 3.58
CA VAL A 78 -6.10 6.20 3.49
C VAL A 78 -5.68 5.90 2.04
N GLN A 79 -6.48 6.26 1.05
CA GLN A 79 -6.13 6.16 -0.37
C GLN A 79 -4.93 7.05 -0.71
N GLU A 80 -4.99 8.33 -0.36
CA GLU A 80 -3.90 9.28 -0.58
C GLU A 80 -2.60 8.81 0.08
N LEU A 81 -2.67 8.26 1.31
CA LEU A 81 -1.51 7.69 1.98
C LEU A 81 -0.90 6.52 1.21
N GLN A 82 -1.74 5.62 0.69
CA GLN A 82 -1.28 4.48 -0.10
C GLN A 82 -0.57 4.95 -1.36
N ASP A 83 -1.14 5.92 -2.07
CA ASP A 83 -0.60 6.45 -3.32
C ASP A 83 0.75 7.16 -3.08
N LEU A 84 0.83 8.04 -2.07
CA LEU A 84 2.07 8.69 -1.65
C LEU A 84 3.17 7.69 -1.28
N TYR A 85 2.81 6.61 -0.58
CA TYR A 85 3.77 5.57 -0.22
C TYR A 85 4.24 4.77 -1.45
N LEU A 86 3.36 4.47 -2.40
CA LEU A 86 3.71 3.78 -3.63
C LEU A 86 4.61 4.63 -4.53
N GLU A 87 4.33 5.93 -4.66
CA GLU A 87 5.19 6.89 -5.38
C GLU A 87 6.56 7.02 -4.72
N TYR A 88 6.61 7.08 -3.38
CA TYR A 88 7.86 7.08 -2.64
C TYR A 88 8.69 5.83 -2.94
N ARG A 89 8.07 4.65 -2.93
CA ARG A 89 8.75 3.38 -3.22
C ARG A 89 9.05 3.16 -4.69
N GLU A 90 8.36 3.83 -5.59
CA GLU A 90 8.65 3.79 -7.03
C GLU A 90 10.00 4.46 -7.34
N LYS A 91 10.32 5.54 -6.62
CA LYS A 91 11.63 6.21 -6.73
C LYS A 91 12.80 5.33 -6.27
N ASP A 92 12.52 4.29 -5.51
CA ASP A 92 13.52 3.31 -5.08
C ASP A 92 13.79 2.24 -6.16
N ILE A 93 13.09 2.25 -7.30
CA ILE A 93 13.30 1.27 -8.36
C ILE A 93 14.66 1.49 -9.03
N ASP A 94 15.42 0.41 -9.20
CA ASP A 94 16.74 0.38 -9.85
C ASP A 94 17.84 1.21 -9.17
N LEU A 95 17.62 1.67 -7.94
CA LEU A 95 18.71 2.14 -7.07
C LEU A 95 19.55 0.96 -6.57
N MET A 96 20.85 1.18 -6.34
CA MET A 96 21.79 0.15 -5.87
C MET A 96 21.31 -0.55 -4.57
N THR A 97 20.62 0.18 -3.70
CA THR A 97 20.02 -0.32 -2.44
C THR A 97 18.48 -0.36 -2.50
N GLY A 98 17.92 -0.31 -3.70
CA GLY A 98 16.52 -0.08 -3.99
C GLY A 98 15.64 -1.33 -4.00
N ILE A 99 14.49 -1.23 -4.67
CA ILE A 99 13.59 -2.36 -4.91
C ILE A 99 13.48 -2.71 -6.38
N THR A 100 13.16 -3.97 -6.67
CA THR A 100 12.81 -4.39 -8.03
C THR A 100 11.37 -3.96 -8.38
N LEU A 101 11.10 -3.77 -9.67
CA LEU A 101 9.74 -3.50 -10.17
C LEU A 101 8.72 -4.55 -9.68
N ARG A 102 9.09 -5.83 -9.68
CA ARG A 102 8.25 -6.92 -9.17
C ARG A 102 7.93 -6.77 -7.69
N ARG A 103 8.89 -6.29 -6.89
CA ARG A 103 8.66 -6.02 -5.46
C ARG A 103 7.70 -4.85 -5.29
N TRP A 104 7.84 -3.78 -6.07
CA TRP A 104 6.91 -2.65 -6.05
C TRP A 104 5.46 -3.08 -6.39
N GLN A 105 5.28 -3.88 -7.45
CA GLN A 105 3.97 -4.47 -7.79
C GLN A 105 3.39 -5.31 -6.64
N THR A 106 4.25 -6.05 -5.93
CA THR A 106 3.85 -6.84 -4.76
C THR A 106 3.36 -5.94 -3.62
N LEU A 107 4.01 -4.79 -3.36
CA LEU A 107 3.56 -3.83 -2.35
C LEU A 107 2.15 -3.32 -2.67
N LYS A 108 1.89 -2.95 -3.93
CA LYS A 108 0.57 -2.53 -4.40
C LYS A 108 -0.50 -3.59 -4.13
N CYS A 109 -0.22 -4.84 -4.46
CA CYS A 109 -1.13 -5.96 -4.21
C CYS A 109 -1.39 -6.21 -2.71
N GLN A 110 -0.36 -6.06 -1.86
CA GLN A 110 -0.48 -6.29 -0.42
C GLN A 110 -1.29 -5.19 0.27
N LEU A 111 -1.12 -3.93 -0.14
CA LEU A 111 -1.83 -2.79 0.45
C LEU A 111 -3.29 -2.68 0.01
N LYS A 112 -3.68 -3.33 -1.09
CA LYS A 112 -5.06 -3.34 -1.57
C LYS A 112 -6.08 -3.72 -0.49
N TYR A 113 -5.76 -4.72 0.34
CA TYR A 113 -6.71 -5.20 1.34
C TYR A 113 -6.79 -4.31 2.58
N PHE A 114 -5.70 -3.61 2.90
CA PHE A 114 -5.74 -2.56 3.90
C PHE A 114 -6.73 -1.46 3.50
N LEU A 115 -6.68 -1.00 2.26
CA LEU A 115 -7.62 -0.01 1.72
C LEU A 115 -9.08 -0.49 1.81
N LEU A 116 -9.34 -1.74 1.47
CA LEU A 116 -10.69 -2.32 1.54
C LEU A 116 -11.23 -2.46 2.97
N ILE A 117 -10.36 -2.76 3.94
CA ILE A 117 -10.75 -2.93 5.35
C ILE A 117 -11.00 -1.56 6.00
N MET A 118 -10.11 -0.59 5.77
CA MET A 118 -10.19 0.72 6.42
C MET A 118 -11.15 1.68 5.72
N GLY A 119 -11.44 1.46 4.44
CA GLY A 119 -12.15 2.40 3.57
C GLY A 119 -11.19 3.43 2.98
N ALA A 120 -11.33 3.67 1.67
CA ALA A 120 -10.45 4.57 0.91
C ALA A 120 -10.50 6.02 1.42
N ASP A 121 -11.69 6.50 1.77
CA ASP A 121 -11.95 7.89 2.17
C ASP A 121 -11.71 8.15 3.67
N THR A 122 -11.35 7.12 4.43
CA THR A 122 -11.13 7.25 5.87
C THR A 122 -9.91 8.13 6.14
N ASN A 123 -10.04 9.05 7.09
CA ASN A 123 -8.94 9.94 7.46
C ASN A 123 -7.87 9.18 8.26
N VAL A 124 -6.60 9.31 7.88
CA VAL A 124 -5.48 8.62 8.55
C VAL A 124 -5.33 9.05 10.01
N SER A 125 -5.65 10.30 10.34
CA SER A 125 -5.56 10.82 11.71
C SER A 125 -6.66 10.27 12.62
N ALA A 126 -7.75 9.73 12.06
CA ALA A 126 -8.84 9.10 12.80
C ALA A 126 -8.59 7.62 13.11
N LEU A 127 -7.50 7.04 12.58
CA LEU A 127 -7.17 5.64 12.81
C LEU A 127 -6.67 5.43 14.23
N ASP A 128 -7.01 4.28 14.80
CA ASP A 128 -6.49 3.81 16.08
C ASP A 128 -5.50 2.67 15.88
N LYS A 129 -4.58 2.53 16.83
CA LYS A 129 -3.49 1.55 16.80
C LYS A 129 -4.02 0.11 16.79
N GLU A 130 -5.17 -0.13 17.41
CA GLU A 130 -5.81 -1.45 17.54
C GLU A 130 -6.80 -1.77 16.41
N CYS A 131 -7.09 -0.85 15.49
CA CYS A 131 -8.06 -1.07 14.40
C CYS A 131 -7.78 -2.33 13.57
N LEU A 132 -6.53 -2.79 13.51
CA LEU A 132 -6.11 -3.96 12.74
C LEU A 132 -5.71 -5.16 13.62
N TYR A 133 -6.08 -5.16 14.90
CA TYR A 133 -5.69 -6.24 15.81
C TYR A 133 -6.12 -7.62 15.29
N GLU A 134 -7.37 -7.74 14.85
CA GLU A 134 -7.94 -8.97 14.27
C GLU A 134 -7.79 -9.05 12.73
N TYR A 135 -6.75 -8.42 12.15
CA TYR A 135 -6.53 -8.37 10.69
C TYR A 135 -6.64 -9.71 9.97
N VAL A 136 -6.18 -10.80 10.59
CA VAL A 136 -6.25 -12.14 9.98
C VAL A 136 -7.68 -12.55 9.68
N GLN A 137 -8.61 -12.26 10.59
CA GLN A 137 -10.03 -12.58 10.42
C GLN A 137 -10.64 -11.69 9.34
N MET A 138 -10.53 -10.36 9.50
CA MET A 138 -11.04 -9.38 8.53
C MET A 138 -10.55 -9.67 7.10
N ARG A 139 -9.27 -10.02 6.97
CA ARG A 139 -8.66 -10.30 5.67
C ARG A 139 -9.17 -11.59 5.03
N LYS A 140 -9.42 -12.64 5.83
CA LYS A 140 -9.96 -13.92 5.36
C LYS A 140 -11.44 -13.84 4.99
N GLU A 141 -12.20 -12.97 5.65
CA GLU A 141 -13.59 -12.67 5.30
C GLU A 141 -13.70 -12.09 3.89
N ILE A 142 -12.75 -11.23 3.48
CA ILE A 142 -12.70 -10.69 2.11
C ILE A 142 -12.24 -11.76 1.11
N LYS A 143 -11.08 -12.39 1.37
CA LYS A 143 -10.54 -13.46 0.51
C LYS A 143 -9.55 -14.30 1.31
N ASN A 144 -9.75 -15.61 1.28
CA ASN A 144 -8.84 -16.55 1.95
C ASN A 144 -7.38 -16.35 1.51
N ALA A 145 -6.47 -16.39 2.48
CA ALA A 145 -5.03 -16.20 2.28
C ALA A 145 -4.23 -17.06 3.26
N GLU A 146 -3.07 -17.54 2.80
CA GLU A 146 -2.11 -18.28 3.62
C GLU A 146 -1.52 -17.39 4.72
N LEU A 147 -1.15 -17.98 5.86
CA LEU A 147 -0.63 -17.23 7.02
C LEU A 147 0.66 -16.48 6.70
N GLU A 148 1.49 -17.00 5.79
CA GLU A 148 2.72 -16.34 5.34
C GLU A 148 2.41 -15.07 4.53
N THR A 149 1.41 -15.14 3.65
CA THR A 149 0.91 -13.96 2.91
C THR A 149 0.42 -12.89 3.89
N LEU A 150 -0.36 -13.28 4.90
CA LEU A 150 -0.86 -12.37 5.93
C LEU A 150 0.26 -11.73 6.75
N ARG A 151 1.31 -12.50 7.10
CA ARG A 151 2.50 -11.96 7.77
C ARG A 151 3.22 -10.91 6.91
N ASN A 152 3.35 -11.17 5.62
CA ASN A 152 3.97 -10.24 4.67
C ASN A 152 3.13 -8.97 4.48
N GLU A 153 1.80 -9.09 4.37
CA GLU A 153 0.87 -7.96 4.31
C GLU A 153 1.00 -7.07 5.56
N LYS A 154 1.00 -7.66 6.77
CA LYS A 154 1.19 -6.91 8.04
C LYS A 154 2.48 -6.09 8.05
N SER A 155 3.59 -6.70 7.63
CA SER A 155 4.89 -6.01 7.54
C SER A 155 4.82 -4.82 6.58
N THR A 156 4.22 -5.02 5.40
CA THR A 156 4.06 -3.96 4.40
C THR A 156 3.16 -2.81 4.90
N ILE A 157 2.05 -3.11 5.57
CA ILE A 157 1.18 -2.09 6.19
C ILE A 157 1.94 -1.28 7.23
N ASN A 158 2.70 -1.94 8.11
CA ASN A 158 3.49 -1.22 9.12
C ASN A 158 4.62 -0.38 8.51
N ASN A 159 5.23 -0.81 7.40
CA ASN A 159 6.23 0.00 6.70
C ASN A 159 5.62 1.26 6.08
N MET A 160 4.37 1.17 5.57
CA MET A 160 3.62 2.33 5.10
C MET A 160 3.25 3.26 6.27
N MET A 161 2.84 2.75 7.43
CA MET A 161 2.57 3.58 8.61
C MET A 161 3.83 4.27 9.16
N LYS A 162 4.98 3.60 9.11
CA LYS A 162 6.27 4.23 9.41
C LYS A 162 6.59 5.39 8.47
N PHE A 163 6.23 5.26 7.20
CA PHE A 163 6.31 6.38 6.26
C PHE A 163 5.32 7.49 6.62
N ALA A 164 4.07 7.14 6.96
CA ALA A 164 3.06 8.10 7.38
C ALA A 164 3.51 8.92 8.60
N TYR A 165 4.03 8.25 9.62
CA TYR A 165 4.51 8.88 10.85
C TYR A 165 5.70 9.82 10.60
N ARG A 166 6.69 9.38 9.79
CA ARG A 166 7.85 10.22 9.42
C ARG A 166 7.47 11.50 8.68
N ASN A 167 6.35 11.49 7.95
CA ASN A 167 5.83 12.64 7.23
C ASN A 167 4.70 13.38 7.98
N ASN A 168 4.49 13.06 9.26
CA ASN A 168 3.45 13.66 10.12
C ASN A 168 2.00 13.49 9.62
N TYR A 169 1.71 12.43 8.87
CA TYR A 169 0.34 12.09 8.45
C TYR A 169 -0.43 11.26 9.47
N SER A 170 0.27 10.54 10.35
CA SER A 170 -0.31 9.69 11.40
C SER A 170 0.26 10.02 12.77
N ASN A 171 -0.55 9.78 13.80
CA ASN A 171 -0.18 9.97 15.21
C ASN A 171 0.65 8.82 15.78
N PHE A 172 0.74 7.68 15.09
CA PHE A 172 1.44 6.49 15.57
C PHE A 172 2.25 5.82 14.44
N GLU A 173 3.31 5.10 14.83
CA GLU A 173 4.27 4.52 13.88
C GLU A 173 3.81 3.19 13.28
N HIS A 174 3.11 2.35 14.03
CA HIS A 174 2.72 1.01 13.60
C HIS A 174 1.39 0.57 14.21
N PHE A 175 0.66 -0.28 13.49
CA PHE A 175 -0.52 -0.96 14.04
C PHE A 175 -0.11 -2.11 14.95
N GLU A 176 -1.00 -2.44 15.87
CA GLU A 176 -0.91 -3.67 16.66
C GLU A 176 -1.71 -4.77 15.97
N PHE A 177 -1.06 -5.92 15.81
CA PHE A 177 -1.64 -7.07 15.17
C PHE A 177 -1.55 -8.27 16.10
N LYS A 178 -2.61 -9.06 16.14
CA LYS A 178 -2.59 -10.36 16.81
C LYS A 178 -1.45 -11.25 16.27
N PRO A 179 -0.64 -11.87 17.14
CA PRO A 179 0.53 -12.63 16.71
C PRO A 179 0.14 -13.83 15.84
N ILE A 180 0.83 -14.00 14.72
CA ILE A 180 0.63 -15.14 13.82
C ILE A 180 1.69 -16.21 14.11
N LYS A 181 1.26 -17.32 14.71
CA LYS A 181 2.08 -18.52 14.86
C LYS A 181 1.98 -19.34 13.59
N ILE A 182 3.09 -19.42 12.83
CA ILE A 182 3.20 -20.28 11.65
C ILE A 182 4.03 -21.49 12.06
N LYS A 183 3.48 -22.69 11.95
CA LYS A 183 4.26 -23.92 11.99
C LYS A 183 4.85 -24.14 10.60
N HIS A 184 6.18 -24.23 10.52
CA HIS A 184 6.87 -24.57 9.28
C HIS A 184 6.80 -26.07 9.06
N GLU A 185 5.61 -26.56 8.69
CA GLU A 185 5.50 -27.86 8.03
C GLU A 185 5.75 -27.60 6.55
N GLY A 186 6.98 -27.85 6.11
CA GLY A 186 7.35 -27.70 4.70
C GLY A 186 6.46 -28.57 3.83
N LYS A 187 5.44 -27.97 3.18
CA LYS A 187 4.56 -28.70 2.24
C LYS A 187 5.31 -29.25 1.03
N ARG A 188 6.48 -28.67 0.72
CA ARG A 188 7.35 -29.05 -0.40
C ARG A 188 8.44 -29.96 0.13
N ASP A 189 8.37 -31.23 -0.24
CA ASP A 189 9.44 -32.19 0.01
C ASP A 189 10.59 -32.02 -1.00
N THR A 190 11.77 -32.49 -0.64
CA THR A 190 12.93 -32.57 -1.54
C THR A 190 12.97 -33.93 -2.21
N PHE A 191 13.38 -33.96 -3.49
CA PHE A 191 13.59 -35.24 -4.17
C PHE A 191 14.64 -36.07 -3.45
N LYS A 192 14.34 -37.35 -3.20
CA LYS A 192 15.33 -38.34 -2.81
C LYS A 192 16.11 -38.81 -4.04
N ASP A 193 17.32 -39.33 -3.85
CA ASP A 193 18.17 -39.81 -4.94
C ASP A 193 17.46 -40.81 -5.88
N LYS A 194 16.69 -41.74 -5.32
CA LYS A 194 15.90 -42.71 -6.09
C LYS A 194 14.78 -42.08 -6.91
N GLU A 195 14.20 -40.98 -6.43
CA GLU A 195 13.13 -40.26 -7.13
C GLU A 195 13.72 -39.41 -8.25
N TYR A 196 14.85 -38.76 -7.99
CA TYR A 196 15.63 -38.08 -9.02
C TYR A 196 16.13 -39.06 -10.10
N GLU A 197 16.55 -40.26 -9.70
CA GLU A 197 16.94 -41.32 -10.63
C GLU A 197 15.80 -41.73 -11.56
N LYS A 198 14.61 -41.92 -11.01
CA LYS A 198 13.40 -42.19 -11.81
C LYS A 198 13.11 -41.05 -12.77
N LEU A 199 13.25 -39.80 -12.31
CA LEU A 199 13.01 -38.61 -13.13
C LEU A 199 13.94 -38.56 -14.34
N TYR A 200 15.26 -38.62 -14.16
CA TYR A 200 16.17 -38.48 -15.30
C TYR A 200 16.11 -39.69 -16.25
N LYS A 201 15.86 -40.90 -15.74
CA LYS A 201 15.63 -42.09 -16.59
C LYS A 201 14.36 -41.95 -17.42
N PHE A 202 13.29 -41.44 -16.81
CA PHE A 202 12.06 -41.13 -17.54
C PHE A 202 12.32 -40.08 -18.62
N MET A 203 13.05 -39.01 -18.32
CA MET A 203 13.39 -37.97 -19.30
C MET A 203 14.13 -38.54 -20.51
N ARG A 204 15.07 -39.48 -20.33
CA ARG A 204 15.75 -40.17 -21.45
C ARG A 204 14.79 -40.90 -22.38
N LYS A 205 13.76 -41.55 -21.83
CA LYS A 205 12.72 -42.19 -22.63
C LYS A 205 11.83 -41.14 -23.29
N TYR A 206 11.44 -40.11 -22.55
CA TYR A 206 10.55 -39.03 -22.99
C TYR A 206 11.06 -38.26 -24.20
N VAL A 207 12.39 -38.07 -24.30
CA VAL A 207 13.06 -37.42 -25.45
C VAL A 207 13.44 -38.39 -26.57
N SER A 208 13.24 -39.70 -26.40
CA SER A 208 13.69 -40.68 -27.39
C SER A 208 12.88 -40.57 -28.69
N GLU A 209 13.53 -40.80 -29.83
CA GLU A 209 12.87 -40.79 -31.16
C GLU A 209 11.68 -41.75 -31.23
N LYS A 210 11.77 -42.88 -30.51
CA LYS A 210 10.68 -43.86 -30.42
C LYS A 210 9.42 -43.29 -29.78
N GLU A 211 9.57 -42.45 -28.75
CA GLU A 211 8.46 -41.86 -28.00
C GLU A 211 8.01 -40.50 -28.57
N CYS A 212 8.92 -39.79 -29.23
CA CYS A 212 8.66 -38.51 -29.90
C CYS A 212 9.31 -38.51 -31.29
N PRO A 213 8.61 -39.07 -32.31
CA PRO A 213 9.13 -39.14 -33.66
C PRO A 213 9.22 -37.77 -34.33
N ASP A 214 8.39 -36.81 -33.91
CA ASP A 214 8.40 -35.44 -34.42
C ASP A 214 9.64 -34.68 -33.92
N ASP A 215 10.47 -34.24 -34.86
CA ASP A 215 11.77 -33.63 -34.55
C ASP A 215 11.64 -32.28 -33.83
N ILE A 216 10.64 -31.47 -34.20
CA ILE A 216 10.41 -30.15 -33.60
C ILE A 216 9.98 -30.31 -32.14
N GLN A 217 8.98 -31.15 -31.87
CA GLN A 217 8.55 -31.45 -30.51
C GLN A 217 9.67 -32.13 -29.72
N ARG A 218 10.46 -33.00 -30.33
CA ARG A 218 11.59 -33.66 -29.65
C ARG A 218 12.65 -32.64 -29.22
N LEU A 219 12.95 -31.64 -30.04
CA LEU A 219 13.86 -30.55 -29.68
C LEU A 219 13.38 -29.79 -28.44
N GLU A 220 12.10 -29.44 -28.36
CA GLU A 220 11.52 -28.78 -27.17
C GLU A 220 11.67 -29.66 -25.91
N ARG A 221 11.46 -30.97 -26.03
CA ARG A 221 11.64 -31.92 -24.92
C ARG A 221 13.10 -32.03 -24.49
N LEU A 222 14.04 -32.04 -25.43
CA LEU A 222 15.49 -32.03 -25.15
C LEU A 222 15.88 -30.76 -24.38
N MET A 223 15.36 -29.59 -24.78
CA MET A 223 15.60 -28.34 -24.05
C MET A 223 15.11 -28.42 -22.60
N ILE A 224 13.94 -29.02 -22.34
CA ILE A 224 13.43 -29.21 -20.98
C ILE A 224 14.32 -30.17 -20.19
N GLN A 225 14.75 -31.28 -20.81
CA GLN A 225 15.66 -32.24 -20.17
C GLN A 225 16.97 -31.56 -19.76
N ASP A 226 17.61 -30.85 -20.68
CA ASP A 226 18.86 -30.14 -20.43
C ASP A 226 18.67 -29.08 -19.34
N TYR A 227 17.58 -28.32 -19.39
CA TYR A 227 17.24 -27.35 -18.35
C TYR A 227 17.16 -27.99 -16.95
N VAL A 228 16.47 -29.14 -16.81
CA VAL A 228 16.35 -29.85 -15.53
C VAL A 228 17.71 -30.38 -15.07
N LEU A 229 18.50 -30.98 -15.97
CA LEU A 229 19.82 -31.53 -15.64
C LEU A 229 20.82 -30.45 -15.25
N ILE A 230 20.85 -29.33 -15.98
CA ILE A 230 21.68 -28.16 -15.63
C ILE A 230 21.25 -27.61 -14.27
N SER A 231 19.94 -27.46 -14.04
CA SER A 231 19.41 -26.97 -12.76
C SER A 231 19.85 -27.84 -11.58
N ALA A 232 19.74 -29.16 -11.72
CA ALA A 232 20.06 -30.10 -10.66
C ALA A 232 21.56 -30.18 -10.36
N ASN A 233 22.42 -30.04 -11.38
CA ASN A 233 23.87 -30.14 -11.21
C ASN A 233 24.54 -28.82 -10.79
N THR A 234 23.99 -27.68 -11.19
CA THR A 234 24.56 -26.35 -10.88
C THR A 234 23.98 -25.73 -9.62
N GLY A 235 22.76 -26.11 -9.22
CA GLY A 235 22.05 -25.49 -8.10
C GLY A 235 21.64 -24.04 -8.35
N LEU A 236 21.78 -23.55 -9.59
CA LEU A 236 21.37 -22.20 -9.97
C LEU A 236 19.86 -22.02 -9.80
N ARG A 237 19.45 -20.81 -9.43
CA ARG A 237 18.02 -20.47 -9.35
C ARG A 237 17.43 -20.39 -10.75
N VAL A 238 16.14 -20.69 -10.85
CA VAL A 238 15.36 -20.58 -12.10
C VAL A 238 15.55 -19.24 -12.84
N GLY A 239 15.68 -18.14 -12.10
CA GLY A 239 15.93 -16.82 -12.68
C GLY A 239 17.34 -16.69 -13.28
N GLU A 240 18.34 -17.25 -12.61
CA GLU A 240 19.75 -17.22 -13.02
C GLU A 240 19.96 -18.07 -14.28
N ILE A 241 19.40 -19.30 -14.31
CA ILE A 241 19.52 -20.21 -15.46
C ILE A 241 18.95 -19.60 -16.74
N ARG A 242 17.84 -18.86 -16.64
CA ARG A 242 17.20 -18.21 -17.80
C ARG A 242 17.99 -17.04 -18.36
N GLN A 243 18.94 -16.52 -17.60
CA GLN A 243 19.79 -15.39 -18.00
C GLN A 243 21.16 -15.84 -18.52
N LEU A 244 21.45 -17.15 -18.47
CA LEU A 244 22.71 -17.70 -18.97
C LEU A 244 22.89 -17.44 -20.46
N THR A 245 24.07 -17.01 -20.81
CA THR A 245 24.53 -16.79 -22.18
C THR A 245 25.78 -17.63 -22.45
N TRP A 246 26.14 -17.77 -23.73
CA TRP A 246 27.41 -18.42 -24.10
C TRP A 246 28.64 -17.66 -23.58
N GLY A 247 28.53 -16.37 -23.27
CA GLY A 247 29.59 -15.59 -22.63
C GLY A 247 29.92 -16.10 -21.22
N ASP A 248 28.91 -16.55 -20.45
CA ASP A 248 29.12 -17.08 -19.09
C ASP A 248 29.87 -18.43 -19.08
N VAL A 249 29.86 -19.15 -20.20
CA VAL A 249 30.53 -20.45 -20.36
C VAL A 249 31.90 -20.31 -21.02
N LEU A 250 31.99 -19.47 -22.06
CA LEU A 250 33.17 -19.37 -22.93
C LEU A 250 34.06 -18.16 -22.61
N GLY A 251 33.60 -17.22 -21.78
CA GLY A 251 34.39 -16.08 -21.28
C GLY A 251 34.59 -14.94 -22.28
N TYR A 252 33.71 -14.77 -23.25
CA TYR A 252 33.71 -13.64 -24.20
C TYR A 252 33.15 -12.36 -23.59
#